data_AF-A0A8B6F215-F1
#
_entry.id   AF-A0A8B6F215-F1
#
_cell.length_a   1.000
_cell.length_b   1.000
_cell.length_c   1.000
_cell.angle_alpha   90.00
_cell.angle_beta   90.00
_cell.angle_gamma   90.00
#
_symmetry.space_group_name_H-M   'P 1'
#
loop_
_entity.id
_entity.type
_entity.pdbx_description
1 polymer ?
#
loop_
_entity_poly.entity_id
_entity_poly.type
_entity_poly.pdbx_seq_one_letter_code
_entity_poly.pdbx_strand_id
1 'polypeptide(L)'
;MVGNRQVQNYEIDWFDQTNMKDNSNKDIEPVTYRPEKEKKSVQENEVTNTSCPVINLSSKNLNTEHMSLLSKGLSFIPAQKKVNIGKVLADLTEWERRMRLKEYFYNIKEHEEVKEKSECSKTRRKNKDFTPKPGKNIWLDTYIEVVKGDVMNGLKQRKSINLTTKEENALKDILQDDDIVIRPADKGSGIVVINKEEYFKKLEEEITNNDTYSETEQNTTHQITKKVKSLVNRMKKEGSISGEMKTYLIPKHPHPAKLKGNPKIHKQNKPYRTIVNGIGTATEKIAEIAEKELDNYVINSPSYIRDTTDFLDKLSKVKQPIPKNSILFCFDVVKLYPSIPREEGIKACKIALDTRKIKKYQPMIS
;
A
#
# COMPACT_ATOMS: atom_id res chain seq x y z
N MET A 1 -13.54 -37.38 11.50
CA MET A 1 -14.25 -37.04 12.75
C MET A 1 -15.34 -36.03 12.40
N VAL A 2 -16.58 -36.40 12.67
CA VAL A 2 -17.79 -35.64 12.33
C VAL A 2 -17.92 -34.49 13.34
N GLY A 3 -17.69 -33.26 12.89
CA GLY A 3 -17.81 -32.04 13.72
C GLY A 3 -19.15 -31.35 13.48
N ASN A 4 -19.94 -31.23 14.53
CA ASN A 4 -21.25 -30.59 14.54
C ASN A 4 -21.24 -29.19 13.90
N ARG A 5 -22.04 -29.00 12.83
CA ARG A 5 -22.38 -27.68 12.29
C ARG A 5 -23.42 -27.02 13.19
N GLN A 6 -23.08 -25.89 13.80
CA GLN A 6 -24.08 -24.93 14.25
C GLN A 6 -24.32 -23.92 13.12
N VAL A 7 -25.54 -23.92 12.59
CA VAL A 7 -26.03 -22.90 11.65
C VAL A 7 -26.63 -21.79 12.50
N GLN A 8 -25.98 -20.62 12.53
CA GLN A 8 -26.60 -19.40 13.05
C GLN A 8 -27.21 -18.65 11.86
N ASN A 9 -28.54 -18.57 11.83
CA ASN A 9 -29.25 -17.71 10.90
C ASN A 9 -29.11 -16.26 11.37
N TYR A 10 -28.48 -15.42 10.55
CA TYR A 10 -28.53 -13.98 10.71
C TYR A 10 -29.49 -13.44 9.65
N GLU A 11 -30.67 -12.99 10.07
CA GLU A 11 -31.50 -12.09 9.25
C GLU A 11 -30.78 -10.73 9.21
N ILE A 12 -30.39 -10.30 8.01
CA ILE A 12 -29.89 -8.95 7.77
C ILE A 12 -30.79 -8.36 6.70
N ASP A 13 -31.67 -7.47 7.14
CA ASP A 13 -32.63 -6.75 6.32
C ASP A 13 -31.90 -5.67 5.52
N TRP A 14 -31.73 -5.90 4.22
CA TRP A 14 -31.10 -4.97 3.28
C TRP A 14 -32.12 -4.57 2.23
N PHE A 15 -33.09 -3.69 2.51
CA PHE A 15 -33.74 -2.87 1.48
C PHE A 15 -34.59 -1.77 2.11
N ASP A 16 -34.08 -0.53 2.18
CA ASP A 16 -34.93 0.66 2.22
C ASP A 16 -35.52 0.85 0.81
N GLN A 17 -36.78 0.45 0.65
CA GLN A 17 -37.59 0.76 -0.53
C GLN A 17 -38.15 2.18 -0.39
N THR A 18 -37.69 3.13 -1.21
CA THR A 18 -38.56 4.25 -1.63
C THR A 18 -38.24 4.74 -3.04
N ASN A 19 -39.31 4.86 -3.85
CA ASN A 19 -39.48 5.66 -5.06
C ASN A 19 -38.90 5.16 -6.40
N MET A 20 -39.49 4.10 -6.94
CA MET A 20 -39.71 4.01 -8.40
C MET A 20 -41.14 4.46 -8.70
N LYS A 21 -41.30 5.56 -9.45
CA LYS A 21 -42.56 5.88 -10.14
C LYS A 21 -42.39 5.55 -11.61
N ASP A 22 -43.27 4.68 -12.09
CA ASP A 22 -43.49 4.40 -13.50
C ASP A 22 -43.83 5.68 -14.27
N ASN A 23 -43.24 5.81 -15.46
CA ASN A 23 -43.79 6.64 -16.53
C ASN A 23 -43.46 5.99 -17.87
N SER A 24 -44.35 5.08 -18.27
CA SER A 24 -44.47 4.57 -19.64
C SER A 24 -45.08 5.64 -20.56
N ASN A 25 -44.69 5.59 -21.84
CA ASN A 25 -45.10 6.41 -23.00
C ASN A 25 -44.46 7.79 -23.15
N LYS A 26 -43.52 7.88 -24.11
CA LYS A 26 -43.50 8.90 -25.17
C LYS A 26 -42.55 8.47 -26.31
N ASP A 27 -43.01 8.74 -27.53
CA ASP A 27 -42.44 8.34 -28.80
C ASP A 27 -41.00 8.84 -29.03
N ILE A 28 -40.20 8.03 -29.73
CA ILE A 28 -38.79 8.28 -30.04
C ILE A 28 -38.68 8.92 -31.43
N GLU A 29 -38.35 10.20 -31.50
CA GLU A 29 -37.79 10.83 -32.70
C GLU A 29 -36.27 11.02 -32.57
N PRO A 30 -35.49 10.94 -33.67
CA PRO A 30 -34.03 10.93 -33.60
C PRO A 30 -33.47 12.36 -33.47
N VAL A 31 -32.99 12.72 -32.27
CA VAL A 31 -32.26 13.99 -32.07
C VAL A 31 -30.78 13.78 -32.31
N THR A 32 -30.24 14.50 -33.30
CA THR A 32 -28.81 14.61 -33.60
C THR A 32 -28.10 15.40 -32.50
N TYR A 33 -27.13 14.80 -31.83
CA TYR A 33 -26.34 15.46 -30.78
C TYR A 33 -25.23 16.32 -31.39
N ARG A 34 -25.34 17.64 -31.25
CA ARG A 34 -24.26 18.61 -31.50
C ARG A 34 -24.02 19.35 -30.17
N PRO A 35 -22.83 19.26 -29.54
CA PRO A 35 -22.63 19.86 -28.23
C PRO A 35 -22.47 21.38 -28.35
N GLU A 36 -23.42 22.14 -27.80
CA GLU A 36 -23.26 23.56 -27.52
C GLU A 36 -22.38 23.76 -26.28
N LYS A 37 -21.42 24.69 -26.39
CA LYS A 37 -20.54 25.07 -25.28
C LYS A 37 -21.28 26.01 -24.33
N GLU A 38 -21.96 25.46 -23.33
CA GLU A 38 -22.36 26.25 -22.16
C GLU A 38 -21.17 26.44 -21.22
N LYS A 39 -20.80 27.70 -20.99
CA LYS A 39 -19.89 28.11 -19.91
C LYS A 39 -20.58 27.88 -18.57
N LYS A 40 -20.41 26.69 -17.98
CA LYS A 40 -20.71 26.48 -16.56
C LYS A 40 -19.63 27.17 -15.73
N SER A 41 -20.04 28.20 -15.00
CA SER A 41 -19.27 28.73 -13.88
C SER A 41 -18.91 27.57 -12.96
N VAL A 42 -17.63 27.45 -12.66
CA VAL A 42 -17.13 26.54 -11.63
C VAL A 42 -17.68 27.08 -10.32
N GLN A 43 -18.79 26.52 -9.84
CA GLN A 43 -19.09 26.57 -8.42
C GLN A 43 -17.97 25.79 -7.74
N GLU A 44 -17.16 26.49 -6.97
CA GLU A 44 -16.24 25.89 -6.02
C GLU A 44 -17.06 24.89 -5.18
N ASN A 45 -16.83 23.60 -5.40
CA ASN A 45 -17.33 22.58 -4.51
C ASN A 45 -16.68 22.87 -3.15
N GLU A 46 -17.45 23.43 -2.22
CA GLU A 46 -17.12 23.42 -0.81
C GLU A 46 -16.77 21.97 -0.45
N VAL A 47 -15.48 21.75 -0.16
CA VAL A 47 -15.02 20.52 0.46
C VAL A 47 -15.73 20.45 1.79
N THR A 48 -16.81 19.67 1.85
CA THR A 48 -17.44 19.33 3.11
C THR A 48 -16.39 18.62 3.95
N ASN A 49 -15.87 19.33 4.96
CA ASN A 49 -14.93 18.82 5.94
C ASN A 49 -15.58 17.60 6.62
N THR A 50 -15.33 16.42 6.08
CA THR A 50 -15.67 15.15 6.70
C THR A 50 -14.68 14.97 7.85
N SER A 51 -15.02 15.57 8.99
CA SER A 51 -14.28 15.45 10.25
C SER A 51 -14.06 13.98 10.56
N CYS A 52 -12.80 13.55 10.60
CA CYS A 52 -12.43 12.19 10.99
C CYS A 52 -12.90 11.95 12.44
N PRO A 53 -13.64 10.86 12.73
CA PRO A 53 -14.10 10.59 14.08
C PRO A 53 -12.91 10.26 14.99
N VAL A 54 -12.79 10.98 16.11
CA VAL A 54 -11.72 10.78 17.10
C VAL A 54 -12.31 10.09 18.33
N ILE A 55 -11.72 8.95 18.70
CA ILE A 55 -12.14 8.14 19.84
C ILE A 55 -11.02 8.16 20.87
N ASN A 56 -11.28 8.79 22.01
CA ASN A 56 -10.34 8.78 23.13
C ASN A 56 -10.62 7.55 24.01
N LEU A 57 -9.73 6.57 23.97
CA LEU A 57 -9.69 5.43 24.90
C LEU A 57 -8.63 5.60 25.99
N SER A 58 -7.85 6.68 25.94
CA SER A 58 -6.85 6.99 26.95
C SER A 58 -7.48 7.60 28.19
N SER A 59 -6.74 7.62 29.30
CA SER A 59 -7.14 8.34 30.52
C SER A 59 -6.82 9.84 30.47
N LYS A 60 -6.22 10.33 29.36
CA LYS A 60 -5.88 11.74 29.21
C LYS A 60 -7.12 12.54 28.81
N ASN A 61 -7.23 13.75 29.38
CA ASN A 61 -8.27 14.70 29.02
C ASN A 61 -7.85 15.51 27.79
N LEU A 62 -8.31 15.09 26.62
CA LEU A 62 -8.12 15.83 25.38
C LEU A 62 -9.14 16.98 25.30
N ASN A 63 -8.66 18.22 25.29
CA ASN A 63 -9.53 19.38 25.10
C ASN A 63 -10.07 19.48 23.65
N THR A 64 -10.95 20.45 23.41
CA THR A 64 -11.59 20.68 22.11
C THR A 64 -10.57 20.91 20.99
N GLU A 65 -9.46 21.59 21.29
CA GLU A 65 -8.39 21.88 20.35
C GLU A 65 -7.61 20.63 19.93
N HIS A 66 -7.33 19.71 20.86
CA HIS A 66 -6.75 18.40 20.55
C HIS A 66 -7.69 17.59 19.64
N MET A 67 -8.98 17.57 19.96
CA MET A 67 -9.99 16.85 19.17
C MET A 67 -10.14 17.43 17.77
N SER A 68 -10.17 18.77 17.65
CA SER A 68 -10.22 19.48 16.36
C SER A 68 -8.97 19.23 15.51
N LEU A 69 -7.79 19.18 16.13
CA LEU A 69 -6.56 18.85 15.43
C LEU A 69 -6.60 17.41 14.90
N LEU A 70 -6.93 16.44 15.78
CA LEU A 70 -6.94 15.03 15.43
C LEU A 70 -8.00 14.73 14.37
N SER A 71 -9.15 15.40 14.39
CA SER A 71 -10.22 15.18 13.42
C SER A 71 -9.87 15.62 11.99
N LYS A 72 -8.76 16.36 11.79
CA LYS A 72 -8.22 16.64 10.44
C LYS A 72 -7.62 15.40 9.78
N GLY A 73 -7.35 14.34 10.53
CA GLY A 73 -6.86 13.05 10.02
C GLY A 73 -5.34 12.89 10.08
N LEU A 74 -4.87 11.63 10.06
CA LEU A 74 -3.43 11.30 10.12
C LEU A 74 -2.65 11.68 8.85
N SER A 75 -3.35 11.87 7.73
CA SER A 75 -2.79 12.35 6.47
C SER A 75 -2.79 13.88 6.36
N PHE A 76 -3.28 14.59 7.37
CA PHE A 76 -3.25 16.04 7.40
C PHE A 76 -1.80 16.54 7.49
N ILE A 77 -1.45 17.50 6.63
CA ILE A 77 -0.12 18.09 6.59
C ILE A 77 -0.23 19.55 7.07
N PRO A 78 0.32 19.87 8.26
CA PRO A 78 0.40 21.25 8.72
C PRO A 78 1.14 22.14 7.73
N ALA A 79 0.57 23.31 7.42
CA ALA A 79 1.19 24.29 6.56
C ALA A 79 2.46 24.82 7.21
N GLN A 80 3.60 24.63 6.53
CA GLN A 80 4.88 25.13 7.03
C GLN A 80 4.96 26.65 6.88
N LYS A 81 5.24 27.34 7.98
CA LYS A 81 5.48 28.81 8.01
C LYS A 81 6.80 29.19 7.32
N LYS A 82 7.79 28.30 7.34
CA LYS A 82 9.11 28.47 6.71
C LYS A 82 9.41 27.25 5.87
N VAL A 83 9.66 27.46 4.58
CA VAL A 83 10.08 26.41 3.65
C VAL A 83 11.60 26.48 3.52
N ASN A 84 12.27 25.34 3.69
CA ASN A 84 13.69 25.24 3.39
C ASN A 84 13.87 25.17 1.86
N ILE A 85 14.14 26.32 1.23
CA ILE A 85 14.32 26.43 -0.22
C ILE A 85 15.47 25.54 -0.70
N GLY A 86 16.58 25.48 0.04
CA GLY A 86 17.72 24.62 -0.31
C GLY A 86 17.34 23.14 -0.39
N LYS A 87 16.52 22.67 0.56
CA LYS A 87 15.98 21.30 0.52
C LYS A 87 15.07 21.08 -0.69
N VAL A 88 14.16 22.02 -0.98
CA VAL A 88 13.27 21.89 -2.15
C VAL A 88 14.07 21.85 -3.46
N LEU A 89 15.11 22.67 -3.60
CA LEU A 89 15.99 22.65 -4.77
C LEU A 89 16.75 21.32 -4.89
N ALA A 90 17.23 20.75 -3.78
CA ALA A 90 17.85 19.43 -3.77
C ALA A 90 16.85 18.34 -4.19
N ASP A 91 15.63 18.37 -3.66
CA ASP A 91 14.56 17.43 -3.99
C ASP A 91 14.15 17.54 -5.47
N LEU A 92 14.05 18.76 -6.02
CA LEU A 92 13.77 19.00 -7.44
C LEU A 92 14.89 18.52 -8.36
N THR A 93 16.15 18.65 -7.93
CA THR A 93 17.31 18.14 -8.67
C THR A 93 17.30 16.61 -8.72
N GLU A 94 17.02 15.96 -7.59
CA GLU A 94 16.91 14.50 -7.52
C GLU A 94 15.69 13.98 -8.31
N TRP A 95 14.57 14.70 -8.27
CA TRP A 95 13.40 14.41 -9.09
C TRP A 95 13.70 14.50 -10.59
N GLU A 96 14.33 15.60 -11.04
CA GLU A 96 14.78 15.75 -12.42
C GLU A 96 15.68 14.58 -12.82
N ARG A 97 16.67 14.23 -12.00
CA ARG A 97 17.57 13.12 -12.26
C ARG A 97 16.81 11.82 -12.49
N ARG A 98 15.80 11.52 -11.67
CA ARG A 98 14.95 10.32 -11.82
C ARG A 98 14.15 10.33 -13.12
N MET A 99 13.56 11.46 -13.48
CA MET A 99 12.81 11.61 -14.72
C MET A 99 13.72 11.39 -15.94
N ARG A 100 14.91 11.98 -15.92
CA ARG A 100 15.92 11.81 -16.98
C ARG A 100 16.42 10.39 -17.09
N LEU A 101 16.68 9.71 -15.97
CA LEU A 101 17.08 8.31 -15.98
C LEU A 101 15.98 7.42 -16.57
N LYS A 102 14.72 7.68 -16.21
CA LYS A 102 13.58 6.92 -16.73
C LYS A 102 13.46 7.05 -18.26
N GLU A 103 13.62 8.25 -18.80
CA GLU A 103 13.66 8.49 -20.25
C GLU A 103 14.89 7.87 -20.91
N TYR A 104 16.06 8.01 -20.27
CA TYR A 104 17.32 7.53 -20.83
C TYR A 104 17.28 6.01 -21.07
N PHE A 105 16.74 5.28 -20.09
CA PHE A 105 16.59 3.82 -20.15
C PHE A 105 15.29 3.35 -20.81
N TYR A 106 14.40 4.24 -21.25
CA TYR A 106 13.14 3.84 -21.90
C TYR A 106 13.41 3.12 -23.23
N ASN A 107 14.20 3.71 -24.13
CA ASN A 107 14.50 3.13 -25.45
C ASN A 107 15.50 1.96 -25.42
N ILE A 108 16.21 1.77 -24.29
CA ILE A 108 17.10 0.61 -24.13
C ILE A 108 16.26 -0.66 -23.91
N LYS A 109 15.05 -0.53 -23.35
CA LYS A 109 14.14 -1.66 -23.10
C LYS A 109 13.59 -2.27 -24.40
N GLU A 110 13.31 -1.46 -25.42
CA GLU A 110 12.80 -1.97 -26.71
C GLU A 110 13.88 -2.61 -27.58
N HIS A 111 15.13 -2.15 -27.49
CA HIS A 111 16.23 -2.69 -28.32
C HIS A 111 16.93 -3.91 -27.73
N GLU A 112 16.82 -4.16 -26.42
CA GLU A 112 17.37 -5.39 -25.80
C GLU A 112 16.49 -6.63 -26.06
N GLU A 113 15.18 -6.49 -26.28
CA GLU A 113 14.31 -7.61 -26.71
C GLU A 113 14.67 -8.15 -28.12
N VAL A 114 15.36 -7.35 -28.95
CA VAL A 114 15.72 -7.73 -30.33
C VAL A 114 17.18 -8.21 -30.46
N LYS A 115 18.03 -8.01 -29.43
CA LYS A 115 19.48 -8.28 -29.50
C LYS A 115 20.00 -9.32 -28.50
N GLU A 116 19.26 -10.37 -28.20
CA GLU A 116 19.86 -11.59 -27.63
C GLU A 116 20.45 -12.49 -28.74
N LYS A 117 21.51 -12.01 -29.42
CA LYS A 117 22.38 -12.87 -30.25
C LYS A 117 23.69 -12.18 -30.70
N SER A 118 24.37 -11.42 -29.84
CA SER A 118 25.84 -11.28 -29.98
C SER A 118 26.52 -10.71 -28.75
N GLU A 119 27.54 -11.45 -28.36
CA GLU A 119 28.72 -11.17 -27.53
C GLU A 119 28.89 -9.80 -26.82
N CYS A 120 29.20 -9.93 -25.52
CA CYS A 120 30.19 -9.14 -24.79
C CYS A 120 30.09 -7.61 -24.92
N SER A 121 29.09 -7.01 -24.27
CA SER A 121 29.17 -5.62 -23.85
C SER A 121 29.58 -5.53 -22.38
N LYS A 122 30.83 -5.12 -22.22
CA LYS A 122 31.54 -4.83 -20.97
C LYS A 122 30.61 -4.18 -19.95
N THR A 123 30.59 -4.75 -18.75
CA THR A 123 29.98 -4.20 -17.52
C THR A 123 30.46 -2.77 -17.27
N ARG A 124 29.74 -1.76 -17.79
CA ARG A 124 29.85 -0.39 -17.29
C ARG A 124 29.27 -0.41 -15.88
N ARG A 125 30.15 -0.30 -14.87
CA ARG A 125 29.71 0.06 -13.51
C ARG A 125 28.77 1.26 -13.65
N LYS A 126 27.50 1.10 -13.29
CA LYS A 126 26.56 2.21 -13.27
C LYS A 126 27.14 3.24 -12.31
N ASN A 127 27.65 4.35 -12.84
CA ASN A 127 28.10 5.46 -12.02
C ASN A 127 26.86 5.94 -11.24
N LYS A 128 26.91 5.84 -9.91
CA LYS A 128 25.76 6.18 -9.05
C LYS A 128 25.34 7.64 -9.22
N ASP A 129 26.27 8.48 -9.66
CA ASP A 129 26.08 9.91 -9.88
C ASP A 129 25.77 10.26 -11.35
N PHE A 130 25.53 9.25 -12.19
CA PHE A 130 25.17 9.49 -13.58
C PHE A 130 23.81 10.18 -13.67
N THR A 131 23.81 11.33 -14.35
CA THR A 131 22.60 12.06 -14.73
C THR A 131 22.67 12.34 -16.23
N PRO A 132 21.70 11.85 -17.03
CA PRO A 132 21.63 12.17 -18.46
C PRO A 132 21.57 13.68 -18.67
N LYS A 133 22.25 14.19 -19.70
CA LYS A 133 22.21 15.62 -20.04
C LYS A 133 20.85 15.99 -20.69
N PRO A 134 20.39 17.24 -20.56
CA PRO A 134 19.26 17.77 -21.33
C PRO A 134 19.51 17.68 -22.84
N GLY A 135 18.43 17.74 -23.63
CA GLY A 135 18.45 17.82 -25.10
C GLY A 135 18.08 16.53 -25.84
N LYS A 136 17.89 15.40 -25.14
CA LYS A 136 17.44 14.15 -25.79
C LYS A 136 15.94 14.16 -26.12
N ASN A 137 15.13 14.73 -25.24
CA ASN A 137 13.69 14.85 -25.42
C ASN A 137 13.23 16.25 -25.00
N ILE A 138 12.91 17.07 -26.00
CA ILE A 138 12.49 18.46 -25.82
C ILE A 138 11.24 18.55 -24.92
N TRP A 139 10.28 17.63 -25.07
CA TRP A 139 9.07 17.61 -24.26
C TRP A 139 9.35 17.33 -22.78
N LEU A 140 10.30 16.43 -22.51
CA LEU A 140 10.73 16.15 -21.14
C LEU A 140 11.44 17.36 -20.53
N ASP A 141 12.32 18.01 -21.30
CA ASP A 141 13.03 19.21 -20.85
C ASP A 141 12.05 20.35 -20.52
N THR A 142 11.11 20.64 -21.44
CA THR A 142 10.05 21.62 -21.21
C THR A 142 9.20 21.25 -19.99
N TYR A 143 8.79 19.99 -19.84
CA TYR A 143 8.02 19.54 -18.69
C TYR A 143 8.77 19.74 -17.37
N ILE A 144 10.07 19.39 -17.31
CA ILE A 144 10.91 19.59 -16.13
C ILE A 144 11.02 21.07 -15.78
N GLU A 145 11.24 21.94 -16.76
CA GLU A 145 11.34 23.39 -16.55
C GLU A 145 10.04 23.98 -16.04
N VAL A 146 8.90 23.61 -16.65
CA VAL A 146 7.57 24.08 -16.22
C VAL A 146 7.29 23.64 -14.79
N VAL A 147 7.44 22.36 -14.46
CA VAL A 147 7.18 21.85 -13.10
C VAL A 147 8.08 22.52 -12.07
N LYS A 148 9.38 22.70 -12.36
CA LYS A 148 10.28 23.44 -11.47
C LYS A 148 9.84 24.89 -11.29
N GLY A 149 9.47 25.56 -12.38
CA GLY A 149 8.94 26.92 -12.37
C GLY A 149 7.69 27.03 -11.50
N ASP A 150 6.73 26.13 -11.70
CA ASP A 150 5.47 26.08 -10.98
C ASP A 150 5.67 25.84 -9.48
N VAL A 151 6.54 24.88 -9.12
CA VAL A 151 6.87 24.61 -7.70
C VAL A 151 7.50 25.85 -7.07
N MET A 152 8.49 26.46 -7.73
CA MET A 152 9.18 27.64 -7.20
C MET A 152 8.28 28.87 -7.11
N ASN A 153 7.37 29.05 -8.06
CA ASN A 153 6.38 30.12 -8.04
C ASN A 153 5.33 29.87 -6.95
N GLY A 154 4.89 28.62 -6.76
CA GLY A 154 4.01 28.23 -5.67
C GLY A 154 4.62 28.45 -4.28
N LEU A 155 5.96 28.41 -4.15
CA LEU A 155 6.65 28.77 -2.90
C LEU A 155 6.63 30.27 -2.59
N LYS A 156 6.53 31.14 -3.61
CA LYS A 156 6.45 32.60 -3.44
C LYS A 156 5.06 33.06 -3.02
N GLN A 157 4.03 32.25 -3.29
CA GLN A 157 2.67 32.57 -2.90
C GLN A 157 2.50 32.51 -1.38
N ARG A 158 1.75 33.47 -0.82
CA ARG A 158 1.39 33.43 0.60
C ARG A 158 0.50 32.21 0.84
N LYS A 159 0.99 31.27 1.64
CA LYS A 159 0.20 30.11 2.06
C LYS A 159 -0.75 30.52 3.17
N SER A 160 -2.01 30.11 3.05
CA SER A 160 -2.96 30.19 4.16
C SER A 160 -2.49 29.27 5.29
N ILE A 161 -2.56 29.78 6.52
CA ILE A 161 -2.30 28.97 7.70
C ILE A 161 -3.50 28.01 7.85
N ASN A 162 -3.24 26.71 7.90
CA ASN A 162 -4.28 25.68 8.02
C ASN A 162 -4.43 25.10 9.45
N LEU A 163 -3.72 25.67 10.43
CA LEU A 163 -3.86 25.37 11.86
C LEU A 163 -3.97 26.67 12.66
N THR A 164 -4.91 26.72 13.60
CA THR A 164 -4.95 27.84 14.55
C THR A 164 -3.75 27.79 15.50
N THR A 165 -3.38 28.92 16.12
CA THR A 165 -2.31 28.96 17.15
C THR A 165 -2.57 27.96 18.28
N LYS A 166 -3.85 27.75 18.63
CA LYS A 166 -4.23 26.80 19.66
C LYS A 166 -4.05 25.34 19.21
N GLU A 167 -4.44 25.00 17.98
CA GLU A 167 -4.19 23.67 17.41
C GLU A 167 -2.69 23.39 17.23
N GLU A 168 -1.89 24.41 16.92
CA GLU A 168 -0.42 24.28 16.85
C GLU A 168 0.19 24.00 18.23
N ASN A 169 -0.36 24.57 19.30
CA ASN A 169 0.04 24.23 20.66
C ASN A 169 -0.42 22.82 21.04
N ALA A 170 -1.68 22.46 20.75
CA ALA A 170 -2.19 21.10 20.95
C ALA A 170 -1.36 20.04 20.21
N LEU A 171 -0.84 20.37 19.01
CA LEU A 171 0.08 19.49 18.27
C LEU A 171 1.40 19.29 19.02
N LYS A 172 1.97 20.36 19.58
CA LYS A 172 3.20 20.27 20.38
C LYS A 172 2.96 19.47 21.65
N ASP A 173 1.83 19.68 22.30
CA ASP A 173 1.44 18.97 23.52
C ASP A 173 1.34 17.47 23.25
N ILE A 174 0.64 17.06 22.17
CA ILE A 174 0.55 15.65 21.74
C ILE A 174 1.92 15.08 21.38
N LEU A 175 2.78 15.84 20.70
CA LEU A 175 4.11 15.38 20.30
C LEU A 175 5.06 15.18 21.49
N GLN A 176 4.80 15.85 22.62
CA GLN A 176 5.57 15.72 23.85
C GLN A 176 5.01 14.66 24.81
N ASP A 177 3.77 14.21 24.61
CA ASP A 177 3.14 13.20 25.46
C ASP A 177 3.61 11.78 25.05
N ASP A 178 4.53 11.24 25.85
CA ASP A 178 5.07 9.88 25.69
C ASP A 178 4.17 8.78 26.27
N ASP A 179 3.06 9.12 26.95
CA ASP A 179 2.15 8.16 27.60
C ASP A 179 1.00 7.72 26.69
N ILE A 180 0.83 8.36 25.53
CA ILE A 180 -0.24 8.05 24.58
C ILE A 180 0.28 7.44 23.28
N VAL A 181 -0.58 6.65 22.65
CA VAL A 181 -0.37 6.10 21.31
C VAL A 181 -1.58 6.46 20.46
N ILE A 182 -1.31 7.05 19.29
CA ILE A 182 -2.33 7.42 18.31
C ILE A 182 -2.30 6.41 17.16
N ARG A 183 -3.45 5.78 16.89
CA ARG A 183 -3.61 4.78 15.82
C ARG A 183 -4.84 5.04 14.98
N PRO A 184 -4.80 4.70 13.67
CA PRO A 184 -6.04 4.62 12.90
C PRO A 184 -6.89 3.45 13.40
N ALA A 185 -8.21 3.63 13.39
CA ALA A 185 -9.16 2.55 13.58
C ALA A 185 -9.06 1.55 12.41
N ASP A 186 -9.31 0.28 12.72
CA ASP A 186 -9.28 -0.78 11.71
C ASP A 186 -10.37 -0.64 10.63
N LYS A 187 -11.52 -0.04 11.00
CA LYS A 187 -12.63 0.28 10.10
C LYS A 187 -13.17 1.67 10.44
N GLY A 188 -13.72 2.35 9.43
CA GLY A 188 -14.46 3.61 9.62
C GLY A 188 -13.60 4.88 9.66
N SER A 189 -12.37 4.83 9.15
CA SER A 189 -11.46 5.98 9.00
C SER A 189 -11.19 6.82 10.26
N GLY A 190 -11.57 6.34 11.45
CA GLY A 190 -11.41 7.06 12.71
C GLY A 190 -9.98 7.04 13.25
N ILE A 191 -9.70 7.95 14.17
CA ILE A 191 -8.46 8.00 14.95
C ILE A 191 -8.76 7.58 16.38
N VAL A 192 -7.87 6.79 16.96
CA VAL A 192 -8.00 6.29 18.32
C VAL A 192 -6.77 6.71 19.12
N VAL A 193 -7.02 7.36 20.26
CA VAL A 193 -5.99 7.73 21.24
C VAL A 193 -6.06 6.74 22.40
N ILE A 194 -4.94 6.14 22.76
CA ILE A 194 -4.88 5.00 23.70
C ILE A 194 -3.72 5.25 24.67
N ASN A 195 -3.87 4.84 25.92
CA ASN A 195 -2.73 4.76 26.85
C ASN A 195 -1.68 3.79 26.31
N LYS A 196 -0.41 4.19 26.34
CA LYS A 196 0.71 3.41 25.80
C LYS A 196 0.85 2.07 26.48
N GLU A 197 0.75 2.02 27.80
CA GLU A 197 0.81 0.77 28.57
C GLU A 197 -0.32 -0.20 28.18
N GLU A 198 -1.56 0.30 28.11
CA GLU A 198 -2.71 -0.51 27.68
C GLU A 198 -2.56 -1.00 26.23
N TYR A 199 -2.01 -0.16 25.35
CA TYR A 199 -1.74 -0.53 23.97
C TYR A 199 -0.75 -1.69 23.87
N PHE A 200 0.36 -1.65 24.62
CA PHE A 200 1.34 -2.73 24.62
C PHE A 200 0.80 -3.99 25.30
N LYS A 201 0.06 -3.86 26.42
CA LYS A 201 -0.59 -4.99 27.09
C LYS A 201 -1.52 -5.76 26.15
N LYS A 202 -2.40 -5.06 25.43
CA LYS A 202 -3.31 -5.70 24.45
C LYS A 202 -2.59 -6.36 23.28
N LEU A 203 -1.45 -5.80 22.87
CA LEU A 203 -0.63 -6.43 21.84
C LEU A 203 0.01 -7.72 22.35
N GLU A 204 0.51 -7.71 23.59
CA GLU A 204 1.09 -8.86 24.26
C GLU A 204 0.05 -9.98 24.41
N GLU A 205 -1.15 -9.66 24.91
CA GLU A 205 -2.27 -10.59 25.02
C GLU A 205 -2.62 -11.27 23.68
N GLU A 206 -2.56 -10.55 22.55
CA GLU A 206 -2.84 -11.12 21.23
C GLU A 206 -1.72 -12.05 20.73
N ILE A 207 -0.46 -11.81 21.09
CA ILE A 207 0.69 -12.63 20.64
C ILE A 207 1.04 -13.79 21.58
N THR A 208 0.66 -13.73 22.86
CA THR A 208 0.86 -14.83 23.81
C THR A 208 -0.05 -16.03 23.52
N ASN A 209 -1.00 -15.90 22.58
CA ASN A 209 -1.77 -17.04 22.12
C ASN A 209 -0.87 -18.06 21.39
N ASN A 210 -0.53 -19.13 22.11
CA ASN A 210 0.39 -20.21 21.71
C ASN A 210 -0.06 -21.01 20.47
N ASP A 211 -1.31 -20.86 20.02
CA ASP A 211 -1.78 -21.52 18.80
C ASP A 211 -1.11 -20.94 17.54
N THR A 212 -0.67 -19.67 17.60
CA THR A 212 -0.19 -18.93 16.41
C THR A 212 1.29 -18.54 16.50
N TYR A 213 1.76 -18.17 17.70
CA TYR A 213 3.11 -17.63 17.91
C TYR A 213 3.86 -18.46 18.95
N SER A 214 5.18 -18.51 18.79
CA SER A 214 6.08 -19.16 19.74
C SER A 214 7.11 -18.14 20.22
N GLU A 215 7.26 -18.02 21.53
CA GLU A 215 8.29 -17.17 22.12
C GLU A 215 9.70 -17.68 21.75
N THR A 216 10.64 -16.75 21.63
CA THR A 216 12.06 -17.06 21.38
C THR A 216 12.92 -16.42 22.45
N GLU A 217 13.76 -17.21 23.12
CA GLU A 217 14.62 -16.75 24.22
C GLU A 217 15.64 -15.68 23.80
N GLN A 218 16.04 -15.67 22.52
CA GLN A 218 17.09 -14.80 22.01
C GLN A 218 16.72 -14.21 20.65
N ASN A 219 17.33 -13.07 20.34
CA ASN A 219 17.19 -12.44 19.04
C ASN A 219 17.78 -13.32 17.92
N THR A 220 16.90 -13.92 17.11
CA THR A 220 17.28 -14.83 16.02
C THR A 220 17.73 -14.12 14.73
N THR A 221 17.76 -12.79 14.70
CA THR A 221 18.09 -11.98 13.50
C THR A 221 19.44 -12.38 12.90
N HIS A 222 20.46 -12.60 13.73
CA HIS A 222 21.77 -13.00 13.23
C HIS A 222 21.75 -14.38 12.56
N GLN A 223 21.03 -15.34 13.16
CA GLN A 223 20.90 -16.69 12.64
C GLN A 223 20.16 -16.70 11.29
N ILE A 224 19.06 -15.96 11.20
CA ILE A 224 18.29 -15.79 9.95
C ILE A 224 19.15 -15.11 8.89
N THR A 225 19.89 -14.06 9.25
CA THR A 225 20.79 -13.36 8.34
C THR A 225 21.88 -14.28 7.80
N LYS A 226 22.43 -15.18 8.63
CA LYS A 226 23.40 -16.19 8.20
C LYS A 226 22.79 -17.14 7.17
N LYS A 227 21.57 -17.64 7.41
CA LYS A 227 20.83 -18.49 6.46
C LYS A 227 20.59 -17.78 5.12
N VAL A 228 20.15 -16.52 5.18
CA VAL A 228 19.95 -15.65 4.01
C VAL A 228 21.25 -15.47 3.23
N LYS A 229 22.37 -15.13 3.90
CA LYS A 229 23.68 -14.98 3.26
C LYS A 229 24.13 -16.28 2.59
N SER A 230 23.98 -17.42 3.25
CA SER A 230 24.30 -18.73 2.68
C SER A 230 23.49 -19.03 1.42
N LEU A 231 22.18 -18.77 1.46
CA LEU A 231 21.29 -18.94 0.31
C LEU A 231 21.70 -18.07 -0.88
N VAL A 232 21.90 -16.76 -0.65
CA VAL A 232 22.28 -15.81 -1.71
C VAL A 232 23.66 -16.15 -2.29
N ASN A 233 24.62 -16.53 -1.44
CA ASN A 233 25.94 -16.96 -1.91
C ASN A 233 25.86 -18.21 -2.78
N ARG A 234 25.02 -19.18 -2.41
CA ARG A 234 24.77 -20.38 -3.20
C ARG A 234 24.15 -20.03 -4.56
N MET A 235 23.09 -19.22 -4.58
CA MET A 235 22.47 -18.74 -5.83
C MET A 235 23.48 -18.01 -6.73
N LYS A 236 24.42 -17.26 -6.14
CA LYS A 236 25.48 -16.59 -6.91
C LYS A 236 26.47 -17.59 -7.51
N LYS A 237 26.88 -18.60 -6.75
CA LYS A 237 27.78 -19.67 -7.21
C LYS A 237 27.15 -20.50 -8.34
N GLU A 238 25.85 -20.75 -8.25
CA GLU A 238 25.06 -21.45 -9.26
C GLU A 238 24.78 -20.60 -10.51
N GLY A 239 25.17 -19.32 -10.52
CA GLY A 239 24.96 -18.40 -11.64
C GLY A 239 23.51 -17.94 -11.80
N SER A 240 22.64 -18.19 -10.82
CA SER A 240 21.23 -17.79 -10.84
C SER A 240 21.03 -16.29 -10.63
N ILE A 241 22.01 -15.59 -10.04
CA ILE A 241 21.93 -14.16 -9.75
C ILE A 241 23.22 -13.39 -10.09
N SER A 242 23.10 -12.11 -10.42
CA SER A 242 24.23 -11.21 -10.66
C SER A 242 24.94 -10.81 -9.35
N GLY A 243 26.14 -10.23 -9.46
CA GLY A 243 26.85 -9.69 -8.28
C GLY A 243 26.13 -8.49 -7.64
N GLU A 244 25.48 -7.68 -8.49
CA GLU A 244 24.63 -6.58 -8.05
C GLU A 244 23.43 -7.10 -7.26
N MET A 245 22.76 -8.14 -7.75
CA MET A 245 21.63 -8.76 -7.07
C MET A 245 22.01 -9.39 -5.74
N LYS A 246 23.19 -10.03 -5.66
CA LYS A 246 23.74 -10.49 -4.37
C LYS A 246 23.88 -9.35 -3.36
N THR A 247 24.35 -8.19 -3.82
CA THR A 247 24.53 -7.01 -2.96
C THR A 247 23.19 -6.42 -2.52
N TYR A 248 22.19 -6.45 -3.41
CA TYR A 248 20.82 -6.04 -3.10
C TYR A 248 20.15 -6.97 -2.08
N LEU A 249 20.32 -8.28 -2.24
CA LEU A 249 19.65 -9.30 -1.43
C LEU A 249 20.21 -9.47 -0.02
N ILE A 250 21.48 -9.16 0.18
CA ILE A 250 22.11 -9.30 1.51
C ILE A 250 21.80 -8.04 2.32
N PRO A 251 21.04 -8.14 3.42
CA PRO A 251 20.76 -7.00 4.28
C PRO A 251 22.04 -6.54 4.98
N LYS A 252 22.28 -5.22 5.02
CA LYS A 252 23.46 -4.63 5.69
C LYS A 252 23.30 -4.57 7.20
N HIS A 253 22.16 -4.05 7.66
CA HIS A 253 21.85 -3.83 9.08
C HIS A 253 20.44 -4.36 9.38
N PRO A 254 20.23 -5.70 9.36
CA PRO A 254 18.92 -6.26 9.60
C PRO A 254 18.52 -6.10 11.07
N HIS A 255 17.23 -5.86 11.31
CA HIS A 255 16.65 -5.83 12.66
C HIS A 255 15.41 -6.74 12.75
N PRO A 256 14.97 -7.12 13.97
CA PRO A 256 13.71 -7.81 14.17
C PRO A 256 12.53 -7.03 13.59
N ALA A 257 11.50 -7.73 13.13
CA ALA A 257 10.28 -7.10 12.66
C ALA A 257 9.57 -6.38 13.82
N LYS A 258 8.92 -5.25 13.54
CA LYS A 258 8.21 -4.47 14.56
C LYS A 258 6.71 -4.72 14.49
N LEU A 259 6.11 -5.11 15.61
CA LEU A 259 4.66 -5.31 15.73
C LEU A 259 3.93 -3.99 15.98
N LYS A 260 2.78 -3.83 15.34
CA LYS A 260 1.83 -2.73 15.56
C LYS A 260 0.41 -3.31 15.60
N GLY A 261 -0.53 -2.58 16.19
CA GLY A 261 -1.94 -2.95 16.24
C GLY A 261 -2.84 -1.78 15.88
N ASN A 262 -3.85 -2.03 15.06
CA ASN A 262 -4.95 -1.09 14.83
C ASN A 262 -6.21 -1.57 15.57
N PRO A 263 -6.86 -0.73 16.39
CA PRO A 263 -8.03 -1.13 17.17
C PRO A 263 -9.27 -1.39 16.30
N LYS A 264 -9.91 -2.55 16.50
CA LYS A 264 -11.20 -2.90 15.91
C LYS A 264 -12.33 -2.37 16.79
N ILE A 265 -12.50 -1.05 16.78
CA ILE A 265 -13.49 -0.32 17.62
C ILE A 265 -14.94 -0.80 17.46
N HIS A 266 -15.27 -1.44 16.33
CA HIS A 266 -16.60 -1.98 16.00
C HIS A 266 -16.86 -3.38 16.61
N LYS A 267 -15.90 -3.97 17.32
CA LYS A 267 -16.04 -5.28 17.97
C LYS A 267 -16.01 -5.13 19.49
N GLN A 268 -16.70 -6.04 20.19
CA GLN A 268 -16.63 -6.17 21.65
C GLN A 268 -15.17 -6.34 22.10
N ASN A 269 -14.80 -5.73 23.22
CA ASN A 269 -13.43 -5.67 23.77
C ASN A 269 -12.39 -4.95 22.88
N LYS A 270 -12.80 -4.44 21.72
CA LYS A 270 -11.96 -3.66 20.78
C LYS A 270 -10.60 -4.34 20.48
N PRO A 271 -10.57 -5.63 20.07
CA PRO A 271 -9.33 -6.34 19.78
C PRO A 271 -8.53 -5.66 18.68
N TYR A 272 -7.24 -5.91 18.63
CA TYR A 272 -6.37 -5.30 17.62
C TYR A 272 -6.30 -6.14 16.34
N ARG A 273 -6.14 -5.47 15.19
CA ARG A 273 -5.55 -6.10 14.00
C ARG A 273 -4.05 -5.91 14.12
N THR A 274 -3.34 -6.99 14.45
CA THR A 274 -1.88 -7.02 14.49
C THR A 274 -1.30 -6.93 13.08
N ILE A 275 -0.26 -6.11 12.94
CA ILE A 275 0.45 -5.84 11.69
C ILE A 275 1.94 -5.91 12.00
N VAL A 276 2.67 -6.70 11.22
CA VAL A 276 4.12 -6.84 11.36
C VAL A 276 4.80 -5.99 10.28
N ASN A 277 5.63 -5.04 10.69
CA ASN A 277 6.46 -4.27 9.78
C ASN A 277 7.74 -5.07 9.43
N GLY A 278 7.77 -5.59 8.20
CA GLY A 278 8.89 -6.37 7.65
C GLY A 278 10.01 -5.54 7.02
N ILE A 279 9.88 -4.21 6.94
CA ILE A 279 10.91 -3.34 6.36
C ILE A 279 12.17 -3.39 7.23
N GLY A 280 13.33 -3.56 6.61
CA GLY A 280 14.63 -3.67 7.26
C GLY A 280 14.91 -5.03 7.90
N THR A 281 14.03 -6.02 7.72
CA THR A 281 14.25 -7.37 8.26
C THR A 281 15.19 -8.19 7.39
N ALA A 282 15.73 -9.27 7.97
CA ALA A 282 16.68 -10.13 7.27
C ALA A 282 16.12 -10.78 5.99
N THR A 283 14.80 -10.96 5.90
CA THR A 283 14.12 -11.66 4.79
C THR A 283 13.43 -10.73 3.80
N GLU A 284 13.37 -9.42 4.05
CA GLU A 284 12.63 -8.44 3.23
C GLU A 284 12.90 -8.60 1.73
N LYS A 285 14.17 -8.52 1.33
CA LYS A 285 14.56 -8.52 -0.09
C LYS A 285 14.38 -9.87 -0.78
N ILE A 286 14.48 -10.96 -0.02
CA ILE A 286 14.23 -12.31 -0.57
C ILE A 286 12.72 -12.54 -0.72
N ALA A 287 11.91 -12.07 0.23
CA ALA A 287 10.46 -12.12 0.12
C ALA A 287 9.97 -11.34 -1.10
N GLU A 288 10.53 -10.15 -1.36
CA GLU A 288 10.24 -9.35 -2.54
C GLU A 288 10.52 -10.11 -3.85
N ILE A 289 11.64 -10.84 -3.94
CA ILE A 289 11.92 -11.68 -5.12
C ILE A 289 10.93 -12.83 -5.21
N ALA A 290 10.66 -13.51 -4.09
CA ALA A 290 9.76 -14.66 -4.10
C ALA A 290 8.36 -14.28 -4.56
N GLU A 291 7.85 -13.12 -4.13
CA GLU A 291 6.59 -12.54 -4.59
C GLU A 291 6.61 -12.28 -6.10
N LYS A 292 7.61 -11.54 -6.60
CA LYS A 292 7.75 -11.25 -8.04
C LYS A 292 7.79 -12.49 -8.91
N GLU A 293 8.43 -13.55 -8.42
CA GLU A 293 8.54 -14.81 -9.14
C GLU A 293 7.22 -15.60 -9.17
N LEU A 294 6.32 -15.30 -8.24
CA LEU A 294 4.98 -15.90 -8.14
C LEU A 294 3.91 -15.06 -8.85
N ASP A 295 4.13 -13.76 -9.11
CA ASP A 295 3.14 -12.82 -9.67
C ASP A 295 2.42 -13.39 -10.91
N ASN A 296 3.19 -13.89 -11.88
CA ASN A 296 2.62 -14.46 -13.10
C ASN A 296 1.69 -15.65 -12.83
N TYR A 297 2.01 -16.47 -11.83
CA TYR A 297 1.16 -17.59 -11.47
C TYR A 297 -0.12 -17.11 -10.77
N VAL A 298 0.01 -16.14 -9.85
CA VAL A 298 -1.12 -15.59 -9.09
C VAL A 298 -2.13 -14.92 -10.02
N ILE A 299 -1.67 -14.07 -10.96
CA ILE A 299 -2.53 -13.34 -11.89
C ILE A 299 -3.29 -14.28 -12.84
N ASN A 300 -2.66 -15.40 -13.22
CA ASN A 300 -3.27 -16.40 -14.09
C ASN A 300 -4.14 -17.43 -13.34
N SER A 301 -4.25 -17.32 -12.02
CA SER A 301 -5.10 -18.21 -11.23
C SER A 301 -6.58 -17.98 -11.56
N PRO A 302 -7.40 -19.03 -11.71
CA PRO A 302 -8.85 -18.90 -11.94
C PRO A 302 -9.58 -18.10 -10.85
N SER A 303 -9.07 -18.13 -9.61
CA SER A 303 -9.64 -17.43 -8.46
C SER A 303 -9.11 -16.00 -8.27
N TYR A 304 -8.21 -15.55 -9.14
CA TYR A 304 -7.64 -14.21 -9.04
C TYR A 304 -8.73 -13.16 -9.22
N ILE A 305 -8.75 -12.14 -8.36
CA ILE A 305 -9.58 -10.94 -8.50
C ILE A 305 -8.66 -9.77 -8.20
N ARG A 306 -8.52 -8.84 -9.15
CA ARG A 306 -7.60 -7.70 -9.00
C ARG A 306 -8.19 -6.60 -8.13
N ASP A 307 -9.41 -6.19 -8.45
CA ASP A 307 -10.10 -5.05 -7.83
C ASP A 307 -11.62 -5.14 -8.05
N THR A 308 -12.37 -4.17 -7.54
CA THR A 308 -13.84 -4.10 -7.67
C THR A 308 -14.27 -4.08 -9.13
N THR A 309 -13.53 -3.41 -10.02
CA THR A 309 -13.89 -3.31 -11.44
C THR A 309 -13.72 -4.66 -12.12
N ASP A 310 -12.60 -5.34 -11.91
CA ASP A 310 -12.35 -6.70 -12.42
C ASP A 310 -13.40 -7.71 -11.90
N PHE A 311 -13.83 -7.56 -10.64
CA PHE A 311 -14.92 -8.37 -10.09
C PHE A 311 -16.25 -8.13 -10.84
N LEU A 312 -16.64 -6.88 -11.05
CA LEU A 312 -17.87 -6.54 -11.79
C LEU A 312 -17.80 -7.02 -13.26
N ASP A 313 -16.63 -6.90 -13.89
CA ASP A 313 -16.39 -7.39 -15.25
C ASP A 313 -16.45 -8.93 -15.35
N LYS A 314 -16.04 -9.64 -14.30
CA LYS A 314 -16.20 -11.10 -14.21
C LYS A 314 -17.65 -11.50 -13.96
N LEU A 315 -18.34 -10.75 -13.10
CA LEU A 315 -19.75 -11.00 -12.78
C LEU A 315 -20.67 -10.80 -13.99
N SER A 316 -20.40 -9.77 -14.82
CA SER A 316 -21.17 -9.51 -16.05
C SER A 316 -21.04 -10.62 -17.11
N LYS A 317 -19.96 -11.41 -17.05
CA LYS A 317 -19.73 -12.56 -17.94
C LYS A 317 -20.42 -13.84 -17.46
N VAL A 318 -21.01 -13.84 -16.27
CA VAL A 318 -21.75 -15.00 -15.74
C VAL A 318 -23.03 -15.18 -16.57
N LYS A 319 -23.25 -16.41 -17.08
CA LYS A 319 -24.42 -16.74 -17.91
C LYS A 319 -25.72 -16.46 -17.17
N GLN A 320 -26.61 -15.72 -17.83
CA GLN A 320 -27.95 -15.43 -17.36
C GLN A 320 -29.00 -16.21 -18.18
N PRO A 321 -30.16 -16.56 -17.59
CA PRO A 321 -30.51 -16.37 -16.19
C PRO A 321 -29.80 -17.38 -15.28
N ILE A 322 -29.51 -16.98 -14.04
CA ILE A 322 -29.06 -17.91 -13.00
C ILE A 322 -30.15 -18.98 -12.81
N PRO A 323 -29.80 -20.28 -12.62
CA PRO A 323 -30.77 -21.34 -12.40
C PRO A 323 -31.74 -21.04 -11.24
N LYS A 324 -33.03 -21.40 -11.41
CA LYS A 324 -34.08 -21.10 -10.42
C LYS A 324 -33.85 -21.70 -9.02
N ASN A 325 -33.04 -22.76 -8.91
CA ASN A 325 -32.73 -23.45 -7.65
C ASN A 325 -31.37 -22.99 -7.06
N SER A 326 -30.84 -21.84 -7.48
CA SER A 326 -29.60 -21.30 -6.94
C SER A 326 -29.81 -20.60 -5.59
N ILE A 327 -28.87 -20.81 -4.68
CA ILE A 327 -28.82 -20.14 -3.38
C ILE A 327 -27.63 -19.18 -3.39
N LEU A 328 -27.88 -17.92 -3.05
CA LEU A 328 -26.81 -16.97 -2.78
C LEU A 328 -26.38 -17.13 -1.31
N PHE A 329 -25.08 -17.27 -1.08
CA PHE A 329 -24.52 -17.27 0.26
C PHE A 329 -23.23 -16.46 0.30
N CYS A 330 -22.94 -15.89 1.47
CA CYS A 330 -21.72 -15.16 1.75
C CYS A 330 -21.10 -15.74 3.02
N PHE A 331 -19.78 -15.86 3.05
CA PHE A 331 -19.05 -16.30 4.24
C PHE A 331 -17.76 -15.48 4.38
N ASP A 332 -17.35 -15.24 5.61
CA ASP A 332 -16.10 -14.56 5.95
C ASP A 332 -15.14 -15.56 6.61
N VAL A 333 -13.87 -15.55 6.21
CA VAL A 333 -12.84 -16.41 6.79
C VAL A 333 -12.22 -15.71 7.98
N VAL A 334 -12.38 -16.29 9.17
CA VAL A 334 -11.78 -15.77 10.40
C VAL A 334 -10.26 -15.99 10.37
N LYS A 335 -9.48 -14.93 10.61
CA LYS A 335 -8.01 -14.97 10.74
C LYS A 335 -7.33 -15.73 9.57
N LEU A 336 -7.56 -15.29 8.33
CA LEU A 336 -6.99 -15.93 7.13
C LEU A 336 -5.47 -16.15 7.22
N TYR A 337 -4.66 -15.11 7.47
CA TYR A 337 -3.19 -15.23 7.42
C TYR A 337 -2.60 -16.23 8.44
N PRO A 338 -2.98 -16.21 9.72
CA PRO A 338 -2.55 -17.24 10.68
C PRO A 338 -2.97 -18.66 10.30
N SER A 339 -4.11 -18.79 9.61
CA SER A 339 -4.73 -20.09 9.31
C SER A 339 -4.22 -20.74 8.02
N ILE A 340 -3.26 -20.13 7.32
CA ILE A 340 -2.70 -20.71 6.09
C ILE A 340 -1.86 -21.94 6.44
N PRO A 341 -2.21 -23.15 5.93
CA PRO A 341 -1.42 -24.36 6.17
C PRO A 341 -0.04 -24.23 5.52
N ARG A 342 1.00 -24.09 6.35
CA ARG A 342 2.35 -23.72 5.90
C ARG A 342 2.93 -24.74 4.91
N GLU A 343 2.76 -26.04 5.17
CA GLU A 343 3.30 -27.08 4.29
C GLU A 343 2.62 -27.12 2.93
N GLU A 344 1.29 -26.99 2.90
CA GLU A 344 0.50 -26.95 1.66
C GLU A 344 0.81 -25.68 0.86
N GLY A 345 0.94 -24.53 1.53
CA GLY A 345 1.36 -23.29 0.91
C GLY A 345 2.74 -23.39 0.26
N ILE A 346 3.71 -24.00 0.94
CA ILE A 346 5.06 -24.23 0.38
C ILE A 346 4.98 -25.17 -0.82
N LYS A 347 4.19 -26.26 -0.75
CA LYS A 347 3.99 -27.19 -1.87
C LYS A 347 3.36 -26.49 -3.08
N ALA A 348 2.33 -25.67 -2.86
CA ALA A 348 1.66 -24.90 -3.91
C ALA A 348 2.64 -23.91 -4.58
N CYS A 349 3.40 -23.15 -3.79
CA CYS A 349 4.44 -22.26 -4.32
C CYS A 349 5.49 -23.03 -5.12
N LYS A 350 5.91 -24.22 -4.68
CA LYS A 350 6.87 -25.05 -5.42
C LYS A 350 6.32 -25.47 -6.79
N ILE A 351 5.08 -25.98 -6.83
CA ILE A 351 4.42 -26.36 -8.08
C ILE A 351 4.33 -25.15 -9.03
N ALA A 352 3.89 -24.00 -8.52
CA ALA A 352 3.83 -22.76 -9.29
C ALA A 352 5.21 -22.40 -9.89
N LEU A 353 6.26 -22.42 -9.07
CA LEU A 353 7.61 -22.04 -9.50
C LEU A 353 8.23 -23.04 -10.49
N ASP A 354 7.93 -24.34 -10.37
CA ASP A 354 8.44 -25.40 -11.26
C ASP A 354 7.79 -25.36 -12.65
N THR A 355 6.55 -24.87 -12.75
CA THR A 355 5.81 -24.70 -14.02
C THR A 355 6.23 -23.48 -14.84
N ARG A 356 7.12 -22.62 -14.29
CA ARG A 356 7.57 -21.41 -14.99
C ARG A 356 8.42 -21.75 -16.22
N LYS A 357 8.15 -21.05 -17.33
CA LYS A 357 8.91 -21.17 -18.59
C LYS A 357 10.35 -20.67 -18.43
N ILE A 358 10.56 -19.61 -17.65
CA ILE A 358 11.88 -19.02 -17.38
C ILE A 358 12.32 -19.48 -15.98
N LYS A 359 13.41 -20.26 -15.92
CA LYS A 359 13.94 -20.82 -14.67
C LYS A 359 15.11 -20.03 -14.07
N LYS A 360 15.65 -19.06 -14.81
CA LYS A 360 16.71 -18.16 -14.33
C LYS A 360 16.10 -16.81 -13.97
N TYR A 361 16.41 -16.29 -12.78
CA TYR A 361 16.00 -14.95 -12.38
C TYR A 361 16.64 -13.92 -13.32
N GLN A 362 15.82 -13.25 -14.13
CA GLN A 362 16.26 -12.10 -14.91
C GLN A 362 15.99 -10.85 -14.06
N PRO A 363 17.02 -10.08 -13.68
CA PRO A 363 16.79 -8.84 -12.95
C PRO A 363 16.04 -7.86 -13.85
N MET A 364 14.81 -7.49 -13.49
CA MET A 364 14.23 -6.26 -14.01
C MET A 364 15.07 -5.11 -13.44
N ILE A 365 15.74 -4.40 -14.34
CA ILE A 365 16.50 -3.20 -14.01
C ILE A 365 15.49 -2.12 -13.59
N SER A 366 15.39 -1.90 -12.28
CA SER A 366 14.59 -0.83 -11.66
C SER A 366 15.12 0.55 -12.01
#